data_AF-A0A1W0BMJ7-F1
#
_entry.id   AF-A0A1W0BMJ7-F1
#
_cell.length_a   1.000
_cell.length_b   1.000
_cell.length_c   1.000
_cell.angle_alpha   90.00
_cell.angle_beta   90.00
_cell.angle_gamma   90.00
#
_symmetry.space_group_name_H-M   'P 1'
#
loop_
_entity.id
_entity.type
_entity.pdbx_description
1 polymer ?
#
loop_
_entity_poly.entity_id
_entity_poly.type
_entity_poly.pdbx_seq_one_letter_code
_entity_poly.pdbx_strand_id
1 'polypeptide(L)'
;MYPPPMPEVGEGEPQPVPTKFGLTYTVPADWLATNSMVMGWSDKDGSIATYGAGSDYRSGYCDESDTSSMATVGVTGRNGIDIDRAAREEVEKAERLYADDEAGYKPKVEIRGPFSFEVSGRPAIRYTAEVSDIRQPDTCGLSRASFDVVATSGYSSAEFVLLVVMRHKDLPDALSDADVDAIIKSLRKTEE
;
A
#
# COMPACT_ATOMS: atom_id res chain seq x y z
N MET A 1 12.06 1.64 -17.11
CA MET A 1 12.90 0.61 -16.47
C MET A 1 11.97 -0.46 -15.92
N TYR A 2 12.28 -1.74 -16.17
CA TYR A 2 11.53 -2.87 -15.64
C TYR A 2 12.07 -3.24 -14.25
N PRO A 3 11.24 -3.78 -13.34
CA PRO A 3 11.76 -4.35 -12.11
C PRO A 3 12.67 -5.55 -12.42
N PRO A 4 13.61 -5.89 -11.52
CA PRO A 4 14.31 -7.18 -11.56
C PRO A 4 13.33 -8.36 -11.59
N PRO A 5 13.73 -9.57 -12.04
CA PRO A 5 12.89 -10.75 -11.92
C PRO A 5 12.45 -11.00 -10.47
N MET A 6 11.26 -11.58 -10.29
CA MET A 6 10.84 -12.07 -8.98
C MET A 6 11.80 -13.19 -8.52
N PRO A 7 12.34 -13.13 -7.29
CA PRO A 7 13.14 -14.23 -6.75
C PRO A 7 12.29 -15.50 -6.58
N GLU A 8 12.86 -16.64 -6.97
CA GLU A 8 12.30 -17.95 -6.60
C GLU A 8 12.58 -18.21 -5.12
N VAL A 9 11.54 -18.55 -4.36
CA VAL A 9 11.61 -18.87 -2.93
C VAL A 9 11.04 -20.25 -2.66
N GLY A 10 11.45 -20.88 -1.56
CA GLY A 10 10.93 -22.16 -1.14
C GLY A 10 9.44 -22.11 -0.78
N GLU A 11 8.79 -23.27 -0.76
CA GLU A 11 7.39 -23.39 -0.33
C GLU A 11 7.22 -22.88 1.11
N GLY A 12 6.28 -21.97 1.32
CA GLY A 12 6.02 -21.36 2.63
C GLY A 12 7.02 -20.26 3.05
N GLU A 13 8.02 -19.95 2.23
CA GLU A 13 8.94 -18.84 2.49
C GLU A 13 8.32 -17.49 2.10
N PRO A 14 8.62 -16.40 2.84
CA PRO A 14 8.17 -15.06 2.47
C PRO A 14 8.66 -14.65 1.07
N GLN A 15 7.83 -13.96 0.30
CA GLN A 15 8.13 -13.54 -1.06
C GLN A 15 8.69 -12.10 -1.10
N PRO A 16 9.95 -11.90 -1.51
CA PRO A 16 10.46 -10.57 -1.84
C PRO A 16 9.84 -10.06 -3.15
N VAL A 17 9.49 -8.78 -3.18
CA VAL A 17 8.91 -8.11 -4.34
C VAL A 17 9.82 -6.94 -4.74
N PRO A 18 10.76 -7.16 -5.69
CA PRO A 18 11.65 -6.11 -6.16
C PRO A 18 10.90 -5.14 -7.05
N THR A 19 11.11 -3.84 -6.83
CA THR A 19 10.44 -2.76 -7.56
C THR A 19 11.38 -2.17 -8.61
N LYS A 20 10.80 -1.52 -9.64
CA LYS A 20 11.59 -0.77 -10.63
C LYS A 20 12.35 0.44 -10.05
N PHE A 21 12.14 0.76 -8.77
CA PHE A 21 12.74 1.91 -8.09
C PHE A 21 14.01 1.54 -7.29
N GLY A 22 14.47 0.29 -7.37
CA GLY A 22 15.66 -0.18 -6.64
C GLY A 22 15.42 -0.44 -5.15
N LEU A 23 14.16 -0.64 -4.78
CA LEU A 23 13.72 -1.08 -3.46
C LEU A 23 12.96 -2.39 -3.55
N THR A 24 13.05 -3.21 -2.51
CA THR A 24 12.34 -4.49 -2.35
C THR A 24 11.62 -4.47 -1.01
N TYR A 25 10.34 -4.83 -0.99
CA TYR A 25 9.64 -5.21 0.24
C TYR A 25 9.40 -6.73 0.23
N THR A 26 8.93 -7.28 1.34
CA THR A 26 8.67 -8.72 1.49
C THR A 26 7.31 -8.90 2.15
N VAL A 27 6.52 -9.83 1.59
CA VAL A 27 5.23 -10.24 2.14
C VAL A 27 5.28 -11.72 2.53
N PRO A 28 4.44 -12.16 3.48
CA PRO A 28 4.27 -13.57 3.81
C PRO A 28 3.88 -14.45 2.59
N ALA A 29 4.11 -15.76 2.72
CA ALA A 29 3.97 -16.73 1.62
C ALA A 29 2.53 -16.92 1.11
N ASP A 30 1.54 -16.57 1.91
CA ASP A 30 0.11 -16.69 1.59
C ASP A 30 -0.45 -15.49 0.81
N TRP A 31 0.40 -14.52 0.46
CA TRP A 31 0.03 -13.36 -0.34
C TRP A 31 0.16 -13.65 -1.84
N LEU A 32 -0.76 -13.10 -2.63
CA LEU A 32 -0.60 -13.01 -4.07
C LEU A 32 0.34 -11.85 -4.39
N ALA A 33 1.62 -12.13 -4.64
CA ALA A 33 2.64 -11.10 -4.82
C ALA A 33 3.27 -11.15 -6.21
N THR A 34 3.35 -9.99 -6.87
CA THR A 34 4.08 -9.87 -8.14
C THR A 34 4.54 -8.44 -8.38
N ASN A 35 5.74 -8.30 -8.94
CA ASN A 35 6.28 -6.99 -9.30
C ASN A 35 5.71 -6.41 -10.62
N SER A 36 4.88 -7.18 -11.35
CA SER A 36 4.25 -6.77 -12.60
C SER A 36 2.82 -6.26 -12.45
N MET A 37 2.17 -6.54 -11.31
CA MET A 37 0.80 -6.08 -11.05
C MET A 37 0.75 -4.57 -10.92
N VAL A 38 -0.30 -3.99 -11.49
CA VAL A 38 -0.65 -2.57 -11.40
C VAL A 38 -2.07 -2.47 -10.88
N MET A 39 -2.24 -1.67 -9.84
CA MET A 39 -3.51 -1.45 -9.15
C MET A 39 -3.86 0.02 -9.27
N GLY A 40 -5.12 0.31 -9.57
CA GLY A 40 -5.60 1.66 -9.83
C GLY A 40 -6.93 1.93 -9.16
N TRP A 41 -7.06 3.14 -8.63
CA TRP A 41 -8.31 3.66 -8.06
C TRP A 41 -8.71 4.91 -8.82
N SER A 42 -10.01 5.05 -9.08
CA SER A 42 -10.60 6.19 -9.76
C SER A 42 -11.97 6.48 -9.18
N ASP A 43 -12.35 7.75 -9.21
CA ASP A 43 -13.69 8.23 -8.94
C ASP A 43 -14.26 8.95 -10.18
N LYS A 44 -15.44 9.55 -10.01
CA LYS A 44 -16.07 10.42 -11.01
C LYS A 44 -15.21 11.61 -11.45
N ASP A 45 -14.24 12.04 -10.62
CA ASP A 45 -13.35 13.17 -10.90
C ASP A 45 -12.03 12.71 -11.55
N GLY A 46 -11.85 11.40 -11.75
CA GLY A 46 -10.76 10.78 -12.50
C GLY A 46 -9.90 9.82 -11.67
N SER A 47 -8.65 9.61 -12.10
CA SER A 47 -7.72 8.73 -11.38
C SER A 47 -7.33 9.34 -10.02
N ILE A 48 -7.44 8.54 -8.96
CA ILE A 48 -7.01 8.88 -7.59
C ILE A 48 -5.56 8.45 -7.38
N ALA A 49 -5.29 7.18 -7.66
CA ALA A 49 -4.00 6.56 -7.40
C ALA A 49 -3.69 5.41 -8.36
N THR A 50 -2.41 5.15 -8.57
CA THR A 50 -1.91 3.97 -9.27
C THR A 50 -0.62 3.50 -8.60
N TYR A 51 -0.61 2.22 -8.21
CA TYR A 51 0.52 1.57 -7.57
C TYR A 51 0.94 0.36 -8.40
N GLY A 52 2.25 0.21 -8.63
CA GLY A 52 2.82 -0.97 -9.25
C GLY A 52 3.46 -1.89 -8.22
N ALA A 53 3.95 -3.05 -8.69
CA ALA A 53 4.49 -4.11 -7.84
C ALA A 53 3.56 -4.40 -6.67
N GLY A 54 2.40 -4.96 -7.01
CA GLY A 54 1.30 -5.22 -6.10
C GLY A 54 1.47 -6.52 -5.31
N SER A 55 0.93 -6.52 -4.10
CA SER A 55 0.70 -7.75 -3.35
C SER A 55 -0.63 -7.68 -2.63
N ASP A 56 -1.46 -8.71 -2.82
CA ASP A 56 -2.78 -8.79 -2.22
C ASP A 56 -2.86 -9.92 -1.19
N TYR A 57 -3.43 -9.58 -0.05
CA TYR A 57 -3.78 -10.50 1.01
C TYR A 57 -5.26 -10.83 0.93
N ARG A 58 -5.58 -12.13 0.94
CA ARG A 58 -6.96 -12.65 0.81
C ARG A 58 -7.69 -12.00 -0.37
N SER A 59 -7.09 -12.12 -1.55
CA SER A 59 -7.75 -11.70 -2.80
C SER A 59 -9.00 -12.55 -3.05
N GLY A 60 -10.09 -11.93 -3.50
CA GLY A 60 -11.39 -12.56 -3.71
C GLY A 60 -12.10 -12.99 -2.42
N TYR A 61 -11.81 -12.37 -1.26
CA TYR A 61 -12.47 -12.74 0.00
C TYR A 61 -13.96 -12.37 0.04
N CYS A 62 -14.37 -11.40 -0.77
CA CYS A 62 -15.74 -10.93 -0.90
C CYS A 62 -16.37 -11.54 -2.15
N ASP A 63 -17.37 -12.41 -1.97
CA ASP A 63 -18.05 -13.11 -3.09
C ASP A 63 -18.72 -12.14 -4.09
N GLU A 64 -19.01 -10.91 -3.67
CA GLU A 64 -19.62 -9.87 -4.51
C GLU A 64 -18.59 -9.08 -5.34
N SER A 65 -17.28 -9.29 -5.08
CA SER A 65 -16.19 -8.56 -5.74
C SER A 65 -14.95 -9.45 -5.92
N ASP A 66 -14.77 -9.97 -7.13
CA ASP A 66 -13.60 -10.76 -7.53
C ASP A 66 -12.27 -10.00 -7.39
N THR A 67 -12.31 -8.67 -7.32
CA THR A 67 -11.15 -7.80 -7.13
C THR A 67 -10.98 -7.34 -5.67
N SER A 68 -11.77 -7.89 -4.75
CA SER A 68 -11.64 -7.58 -3.32
C SER A 68 -10.33 -8.14 -2.76
N SER A 69 -9.71 -7.39 -1.85
CA SER A 69 -8.55 -7.83 -1.08
C SER A 69 -8.69 -7.30 0.33
N MET A 70 -8.34 -8.10 1.35
CA MET A 70 -8.36 -7.61 2.74
C MET A 70 -7.20 -6.67 3.03
N ALA A 71 -6.09 -6.83 2.32
CA ALA A 71 -5.01 -5.86 2.31
C ALA A 71 -4.28 -5.87 0.98
N THR A 72 -3.67 -4.74 0.67
CA THR A 72 -2.92 -4.49 -0.56
C THR A 72 -1.66 -3.71 -0.23
N VAL A 73 -0.53 -4.15 -0.77
CA VAL A 73 0.75 -3.43 -0.75
C VAL A 73 1.09 -3.03 -2.17
N GLY A 74 1.56 -1.80 -2.37
CA GLY A 74 2.02 -1.35 -3.68
C GLY A 74 3.03 -0.22 -3.57
N VAL A 75 3.63 0.15 -4.71
CA VAL A 75 4.60 1.23 -4.76
C VAL A 75 4.34 2.22 -5.89
N THR A 76 4.70 3.48 -5.65
CA THR A 76 4.75 4.51 -6.70
C THR A 76 5.97 5.41 -6.53
N GLY A 77 6.38 6.04 -7.63
CA GLY A 77 7.54 6.93 -7.66
C GLY A 77 7.10 8.39 -7.73
N ARG A 78 7.91 9.28 -7.15
CA ARG A 78 7.74 10.75 -7.22
C ARG A 78 9.09 11.40 -7.55
N ASN A 79 9.04 12.55 -8.23
CA ASN A 79 10.20 13.39 -8.53
C ASN A 79 9.97 14.80 -7.97
N GLY A 80 11.02 15.46 -7.50
CA GLY A 80 11.08 16.89 -7.16
C GLY A 80 10.58 17.30 -5.76
N ILE A 81 9.52 16.67 -5.21
CA ILE A 81 8.96 17.00 -3.89
C ILE A 81 9.72 16.24 -2.79
N ASP A 82 10.00 16.84 -1.63
CA ASP A 82 10.64 16.12 -0.51
C ASP A 82 9.78 14.95 0.03
N ILE A 83 10.41 13.99 0.73
CA ILE A 83 9.72 12.78 1.20
C ILE A 83 8.53 13.07 2.12
N ASP A 84 8.58 14.14 2.93
CA ASP A 84 7.51 14.46 3.87
C ASP A 84 6.24 14.88 3.13
N ARG A 85 6.37 15.87 2.25
CA ARG A 85 5.26 16.34 1.44
C ARG A 85 4.73 15.26 0.50
N ALA A 86 5.61 14.44 -0.09
CA ALA A 86 5.19 13.34 -0.96
C ALA A 86 4.33 12.30 -0.23
N ALA A 87 4.70 11.91 0.99
CA ALA A 87 3.88 10.99 1.78
C ALA A 87 2.58 11.62 2.26
N ARG A 88 2.63 12.91 2.65
CA ARG A 88 1.48 13.65 3.13
C ARG A 88 0.40 13.80 2.05
N GLU A 89 0.79 14.20 0.84
CA GLU A 89 -0.14 14.30 -0.29
C GLU A 89 -0.72 12.93 -0.67
N GLU A 90 0.06 11.85 -0.55
CA GLU A 90 -0.43 10.52 -0.85
C GLU A 90 -1.42 10.03 0.21
N VAL A 91 -1.11 10.14 1.50
CA VAL A 91 -1.97 9.65 2.60
C VAL A 91 -3.32 10.39 2.65
N GLU A 92 -3.34 11.67 2.24
CA GLU A 92 -4.57 12.47 2.14
C GLU A 92 -5.57 11.93 1.10
N LYS A 93 -5.12 11.06 0.17
CA LYS A 93 -6.02 10.37 -0.75
C LYS A 93 -6.95 9.37 -0.07
N ALA A 94 -6.69 8.98 1.18
CA ALA A 94 -7.53 8.05 1.93
C ALA A 94 -9.01 8.45 1.91
N GLU A 95 -9.34 9.74 1.99
CA GLU A 95 -10.73 10.19 1.97
C GLU A 95 -11.43 9.77 0.67
N ARG A 96 -10.77 9.95 -0.48
CA ARG A 96 -11.31 9.60 -1.80
C ARG A 96 -11.25 8.10 -2.07
N LEU A 97 -10.20 7.43 -1.62
CA LEU A 97 -10.03 5.97 -1.81
C LEU A 97 -11.14 5.16 -1.14
N TYR A 98 -11.72 5.67 -0.06
CA TYR A 98 -12.78 5.01 0.72
C TYR A 98 -14.11 5.77 0.69
N ALA A 99 -14.28 6.72 -0.23
CA ALA A 99 -15.55 7.40 -0.45
C ALA A 99 -16.53 6.49 -1.21
N ASP A 100 -17.82 6.76 -1.00
CA ASP A 100 -18.89 6.25 -1.85
C ASP A 100 -19.44 7.45 -2.64
N ASP A 101 -18.91 7.65 -3.84
CA ASP A 101 -19.27 8.78 -4.70
C ASP A 101 -20.71 8.71 -5.21
N GLU A 102 -21.24 7.49 -5.41
CA GLU A 102 -22.62 7.30 -5.87
C GLU A 102 -23.61 7.72 -4.79
N ALA A 103 -23.33 7.37 -3.52
CA ALA A 103 -24.13 7.81 -2.37
C ALA A 103 -23.75 9.22 -1.86
N GLY A 104 -22.69 9.83 -2.41
CA GLY A 104 -22.17 11.13 -1.96
C GLY A 104 -21.65 11.10 -0.52
N TYR A 105 -21.15 9.94 -0.07
CA TYR A 105 -20.72 9.72 1.30
C TYR A 105 -19.19 9.75 1.43
N LYS A 106 -18.71 10.43 2.48
CA LYS A 106 -17.28 10.51 2.82
C LYS A 106 -16.99 9.85 4.16
N PRO A 107 -15.94 9.02 4.26
CA PRO A 107 -15.54 8.42 5.53
C PRO A 107 -14.89 9.47 6.43
N LYS A 108 -14.74 9.15 7.71
CA LYS A 108 -13.89 9.93 8.62
C LYS A 108 -12.45 9.46 8.52
N VAL A 109 -11.53 10.40 8.32
CA VAL A 109 -10.09 10.14 8.20
C VAL A 109 -9.33 10.87 9.30
N GLU A 110 -8.55 10.13 10.09
CA GLU A 110 -7.57 10.67 11.05
C GLU A 110 -6.16 10.36 10.53
N ILE A 111 -5.37 11.39 10.25
CA ILE A 111 -3.98 11.22 9.78
C ILE A 111 -3.01 11.35 10.96
N ARG A 112 -2.15 10.35 11.13
CA ARG A 112 -1.06 10.30 12.10
C ARG A 112 0.29 10.39 11.39
N GLY A 113 1.26 11.02 12.05
CA GLY A 113 2.63 11.22 11.55
C GLY A 113 3.03 12.71 11.45
N PRO A 114 4.22 13.00 10.91
CA PRO A 114 5.18 12.03 10.36
C PRO A 114 5.90 11.25 11.46
N PHE A 115 6.13 9.95 11.23
CA PHE A 115 7.04 9.14 12.02
C PHE A 115 8.32 8.90 11.22
N SER A 116 9.45 9.39 11.73
CA SER A 116 10.74 9.28 11.05
C SER A 116 11.50 8.00 11.43
N PHE A 117 12.14 7.38 10.45
CA PHE A 117 13.02 6.21 10.61
C PHE A 117 13.99 6.15 9.42
N GLU A 118 14.70 5.03 9.26
CA GLU A 118 15.62 4.83 8.15
C GLU A 118 15.29 3.56 7.35
N VAL A 119 15.50 3.64 6.04
CA VAL A 119 15.46 2.50 5.12
C VAL A 119 16.84 2.41 4.47
N SER A 120 17.55 1.32 4.72
CA SER A 120 18.91 1.10 4.19
C SER A 120 19.86 2.30 4.42
N GLY A 121 19.80 2.89 5.61
CA GLY A 121 20.63 4.04 6.02
C GLY A 121 20.25 5.38 5.40
N ARG A 122 19.07 5.49 4.77
CA ARG A 122 18.52 6.74 4.25
C ARG A 122 17.26 7.15 5.01
N PRO A 123 17.00 8.46 5.16
CA PRO A 123 15.78 8.95 5.79
C PRO A 123 14.52 8.35 5.16
N ALA A 124 13.59 7.94 6.02
CA ALA A 124 12.26 7.52 5.66
C ALA A 124 11.25 8.12 6.63
N ILE A 125 10.04 8.36 6.14
CA ILE A 125 8.94 8.85 6.97
C ILE A 125 7.66 8.08 6.67
N ARG A 126 6.83 7.87 7.71
CA ARG A 126 5.53 7.22 7.60
C ARG A 126 4.42 8.18 8.00
N TYR A 127 3.36 8.20 7.22
CA TYR A 127 2.04 8.66 7.63
C TYR A 127 1.06 7.49 7.62
N THR A 128 0.06 7.56 8.50
CA THR A 128 -1.03 6.58 8.56
C THR A 128 -2.35 7.32 8.59
N ALA A 129 -3.22 7.04 7.64
CA ALA A 129 -4.64 7.41 7.70
C ALA A 129 -5.42 6.28 8.35
N GLU A 130 -6.06 6.55 9.48
CA GLU A 130 -7.08 5.70 10.07
C GLU A 130 -8.44 6.12 9.52
N VAL A 131 -9.10 5.22 8.80
CA VAL A 131 -10.36 5.46 8.10
C VAL A 131 -11.48 4.75 8.83
N SER A 132 -12.57 5.46 9.07
CA SER A 132 -13.73 4.96 9.80
C SER A 132 -15.04 5.47 9.22
N ASP A 133 -16.14 4.86 9.68
CA ASP A 133 -17.48 5.06 9.13
C ASP A 133 -17.55 4.78 7.62
N ILE A 134 -16.73 3.87 7.10
CA ILE A 134 -16.79 3.48 5.69
C ILE A 134 -18.18 2.89 5.42
N ARG A 135 -18.86 3.43 4.41
CA ARG A 135 -20.11 2.88 3.89
C ARG A 135 -19.80 2.25 2.55
N GLN A 136 -19.54 0.95 2.55
CA GLN A 136 -19.58 0.21 1.31
C GLN A 136 -20.97 -0.41 1.14
N PRO A 137 -21.49 -0.43 -0.10
CA PRO A 137 -22.78 -1.04 -0.39
C PRO A 137 -22.76 -2.58 -0.34
N ASP A 138 -21.59 -3.21 -0.13
CA ASP A 138 -21.41 -4.66 -0.16
C ASP A 138 -21.58 -5.32 1.22
N THR A 139 -21.90 -6.62 1.21
CA THR A 139 -22.11 -7.42 2.44
C THR A 139 -20.81 -7.77 3.16
N CYS A 140 -19.68 -7.31 2.65
CA CYS A 140 -18.33 -7.68 3.11
C CYS A 140 -17.88 -6.91 4.36
N GLY A 141 -18.73 -6.00 4.85
CA GLY A 141 -18.70 -5.51 6.23
C GLY A 141 -17.57 -4.53 6.53
N LEU A 142 -16.92 -3.97 5.50
CA LEU A 142 -15.88 -2.98 5.69
C LEU A 142 -16.45 -1.69 6.29
N SER A 143 -16.10 -1.43 7.54
CA SER A 143 -16.45 -0.18 8.23
C SER A 143 -15.23 0.65 8.61
N ARG A 144 -14.04 0.02 8.64
CA ARG A 144 -12.78 0.62 9.10
C ARG A 144 -11.60 0.09 8.29
N ALA A 145 -10.64 0.96 8.00
CA ALA A 145 -9.42 0.61 7.26
C ALA A 145 -8.23 1.44 7.78
N SER A 146 -7.02 1.02 7.42
CA SER A 146 -5.85 1.90 7.48
C SER A 146 -5.19 2.03 6.12
N PHE A 147 -4.61 3.20 5.89
CA PHE A 147 -3.78 3.50 4.73
C PHE A 147 -2.45 4.08 5.20
N ASP A 148 -1.42 3.25 5.13
CA ASP A 148 -0.07 3.57 5.55
C ASP A 148 0.77 3.95 4.32
N VAL A 149 1.49 5.06 4.42
CA VAL A 149 2.35 5.57 3.35
C VAL A 149 3.73 5.80 3.92
N VAL A 150 4.71 5.11 3.34
CA VAL A 150 6.14 5.26 3.65
C VAL A 150 6.84 5.92 2.48
N ALA A 151 7.44 7.08 2.70
CA ALA A 151 8.31 7.73 1.72
C ALA A 151 9.79 7.58 2.09
N THR A 152 10.62 7.26 1.09
CA THR A 152 12.08 7.27 1.20
C THR A 152 12.72 7.56 -0.17
N SER A 153 14.04 7.66 -0.24
CA SER A 153 14.76 7.84 -1.51
C SER A 153 14.61 6.62 -2.42
N GLY A 154 14.41 6.85 -3.71
CA GLY A 154 14.61 5.84 -4.74
C GLY A 154 16.10 5.63 -5.04
N TYR A 155 16.42 4.47 -5.60
CA TYR A 155 17.76 4.10 -6.04
C TYR A 155 17.87 3.97 -7.56
N SER A 156 16.79 4.28 -8.30
CA SER A 156 16.73 4.08 -9.75
C SER A 156 15.72 5.02 -10.44
N SER A 157 14.56 4.52 -10.87
CA SER A 157 13.65 5.21 -11.82
C SER A 157 12.78 6.35 -11.25
N ALA A 158 12.98 6.72 -9.98
CA ALA A 158 12.34 7.86 -9.33
C ALA A 158 13.26 8.41 -8.22
N GLU A 159 13.15 9.71 -7.93
CA GLU A 159 13.88 10.35 -6.84
C GLU A 159 13.41 9.87 -5.47
N PHE A 160 12.09 9.72 -5.30
CA PHE A 160 11.44 9.22 -4.09
C PHE A 160 10.50 8.07 -4.42
N VAL A 161 10.36 7.17 -3.46
CA VAL A 161 9.47 6.01 -3.53
C VAL A 161 8.49 6.07 -2.38
N LEU A 162 7.24 5.83 -2.71
CA LEU A 162 6.14 5.66 -1.76
C LEU A 162 5.78 4.17 -1.76
N LEU A 163 6.02 3.48 -0.64
CA LEU A 163 5.41 2.20 -0.34
C LEU A 163 4.08 2.48 0.36
N VAL A 164 3.01 1.87 -0.13
CA VAL A 164 1.69 1.99 0.47
C VAL A 164 1.21 0.65 0.99
N VAL A 165 0.52 0.65 2.12
CA VAL A 165 -0.20 -0.50 2.65
C VAL A 165 -1.63 -0.08 2.95
N MET A 166 -2.58 -0.65 2.23
CA MET A 166 -4.00 -0.51 2.47
C MET A 166 -4.46 -1.79 3.17
N ARG A 167 -5.23 -1.69 4.27
CA ARG A 167 -5.83 -2.87 4.89
C ARG A 167 -7.18 -2.58 5.50
N HIS A 168 -8.04 -3.58 5.48
CA HIS A 168 -9.29 -3.60 6.22
C HIS A 168 -9.01 -3.88 7.69
N LYS A 169 -9.84 -3.33 8.57
CA LYS A 169 -9.77 -3.52 10.02
C LYS A 169 -11.09 -4.11 10.52
N ASP A 170 -11.02 -4.76 11.68
CA ASP A 170 -12.18 -5.27 12.40
C ASP A 170 -12.98 -6.36 11.62
N LEU A 171 -12.33 -7.04 10.68
CA LEU A 171 -12.83 -8.25 10.01
C LEU A 171 -12.10 -9.49 10.55
N PRO A 172 -12.74 -10.68 10.51
CA PRO A 172 -12.02 -11.94 10.70
C PRO A 172 -10.83 -12.03 9.74
N ASP A 173 -9.70 -12.54 10.23
CA ASP A 173 -8.45 -12.67 9.48
C ASP A 173 -7.81 -11.35 9.00
N ALA A 174 -8.32 -10.18 9.40
CA ALA A 174 -7.67 -8.90 9.09
C ALA A 174 -6.25 -8.83 9.67
N LEU A 175 -5.33 -8.24 8.90
CA LEU A 175 -3.94 -8.07 9.33
C LEU A 175 -3.84 -7.24 10.60
N SER A 176 -2.94 -7.64 11.50
CA SER A 176 -2.60 -6.86 12.69
C SER A 176 -1.68 -5.68 12.33
N ASP A 177 -1.55 -4.73 13.26
CA ASP A 177 -0.60 -3.61 13.12
C ASP A 177 0.84 -4.13 13.03
N ALA A 178 1.15 -5.25 13.70
CA ALA A 178 2.45 -5.89 13.68
C ALA A 178 2.79 -6.48 12.30
N ASP A 179 1.79 -7.00 11.57
CA ASP A 179 1.98 -7.54 10.22
C ASP A 179 2.31 -6.41 9.23
N VAL A 180 1.58 -5.29 9.32
CA VAL A 180 1.87 -4.09 8.52
C VAL A 180 3.26 -3.55 8.83
N ASP A 181 3.63 -3.49 10.11
CA ASP A 181 4.96 -3.07 10.54
C ASP A 181 6.06 -4.00 10.01
N ALA A 182 5.83 -5.31 9.95
CA ALA A 182 6.79 -6.27 9.41
C ALA A 182 7.02 -6.06 7.91
N ILE A 183 5.96 -5.81 7.13
CA ILE A 183 6.05 -5.48 5.71
C ILE A 183 6.83 -4.18 5.52
N ILE A 184 6.50 -3.12 6.27
CA ILE A 184 7.19 -1.83 6.17
C ILE A 184 8.68 -1.96 6.56
N LYS A 185 8.99 -2.68 7.64
CA LYS A 185 10.38 -2.90 8.09
C LYS A 185 11.19 -3.77 7.13
N SER A 186 10.54 -4.57 6.30
CA SER A 186 11.21 -5.38 5.28
C SER A 186 11.72 -4.56 4.08
N LEU A 187 11.21 -3.32 3.92
CA LEU A 187 11.60 -2.42 2.85
C LEU A 187 13.11 -2.15 2.93
N ARG A 188 13.82 -2.46 1.85
CA ARG A 188 15.27 -2.34 1.75
C ARG A 188 15.70 -2.05 0.32
N LYS A 189 16.91 -1.55 0.15
CA LYS A 189 17.57 -1.48 -1.16
C LYS A 189 17.57 -2.87 -1.80
N THR A 190 17.19 -2.94 -3.08
CA THR A 190 17.33 -4.17 -3.86
C THR A 190 18.80 -4.47 -4.07
N GLU A 191 19.23 -5.68 -3.73
CA GLU A 191 20.56 -6.19 -4.06
C GLU A 191 20.61 -6.54 -5.57
N GLU A 192 21.72 -6.21 -6.22
CA GLU A 192 21.97 -6.51 -7.64
C GLU A 192 22.50 -7.93 -7.84
#